data_AF-A0A9W7MJE7-F1
#
_entry.id   AF-A0A9W7MJE7-F1
#
_cell.length_a   1.000
_cell.length_b   1.000
_cell.length_c   1.000
_cell.angle_alpha   90.00
_cell.angle_beta   90.00
_cell.angle_gamma   90.00
#
_symmetry.space_group_name_H-M   'P 1'
#
loop_
_entity.id
_entity.type
_entity.pdbx_description
1 polymer ?
#
loop_
_entity_poly.entity_id
_entity_poly.type
_entity_poly.pdbx_seq_one_letter_code
_entity_poly.pdbx_strand_id
1 'polypeptide(L)'
;MALKYKEGTSTTDHVSEFQSVMNQLLGMGVEFDDEILGLWLFATLPDSWETFRVSLINSAPQGIITLDLAKSGVLNEDVRR
;
A
#
# COMPACT_ATOMS: atom_id res chain seq x y z
N MET A 1 -3.93 7.68 15.66
CA MET A 1 -2.84 7.55 14.67
C MET A 1 -3.36 6.66 13.56
N ALA A 2 -3.93 7.25 12.51
CA ALA A 2 -4.30 6.50 11.32
C ALA A 2 -3.19 6.78 10.31
N LEU A 3 -2.39 5.76 9.97
CA LEU A 3 -1.44 5.86 8.88
C LEU A 3 -2.25 6.13 7.61
N LYS A 4 -2.23 7.37 7.16
CA LYS A 4 -3.06 7.88 6.06
C LYS A 4 -2.18 8.72 5.16
N TYR A 5 -2.14 8.36 3.89
CA TYR A 5 -1.42 9.14 2.91
C TYR A 5 -2.11 10.49 2.71
N LYS A 6 -1.32 11.55 2.68
CA LYS A 6 -1.78 12.91 2.42
C LYS A 6 -1.29 13.33 1.04
N GLU A 7 -2.21 13.76 0.19
CA GLU A 7 -1.85 14.25 -1.14
C GLU A 7 -0.85 15.41 -1.08
N GLY A 8 0.10 15.41 -2.01
CA GLY A 8 1.18 16.39 -2.07
C GLY A 8 2.34 16.12 -1.10
N THR A 9 2.38 14.94 -0.46
CA THR A 9 3.53 14.46 0.33
C THR A 9 4.25 13.32 -0.38
N SER A 10 5.44 12.95 0.06
CA SER A 10 6.22 11.88 -0.56
C SER A 10 5.53 10.53 -0.39
N THR A 11 5.11 9.90 -1.49
CA THR A 11 4.58 8.52 -1.48
C THR A 11 5.64 7.52 -1.03
N THR A 12 6.90 7.75 -1.37
CA THR A 12 8.05 6.94 -0.90
C THR A 12 8.17 6.97 0.62
N ASP A 13 8.03 8.16 1.22
CA ASP A 13 8.12 8.32 2.68
C ASP A 13 6.94 7.62 3.36
N HIS A 14 5.73 7.79 2.80
CA HIS A 14 4.53 7.11 3.31
C HIS A 14 4.63 5.58 3.25
N VAL A 15 5.12 5.03 2.13
CA VAL A 15 5.36 3.58 1.98
C VAL A 15 6.43 3.10 2.96
N SER A 16 7.45 3.91 3.21
CA SER A 16 8.52 3.59 4.18
C SER A 16 7.99 3.62 5.62
N GLU A 17 7.15 4.59 5.97
CA GLU A 17 6.48 4.66 7.27
C GLU A 17 5.56 3.45 7.49
N PHE A 18 4.77 3.08 6.47
CA PHE A 18 3.98 1.86 6.46
C PHE A 18 4.81 0.62 6.75
N GLN A 19 5.92 0.44 6.02
CA GLN A 19 6.80 -0.71 6.21
C GLN A 19 7.42 -0.72 7.61
N SER A 20 7.79 0.43 8.15
CA SER A 20 8.31 0.55 9.52
C SER A 20 7.30 0.09 10.57
N VAL A 21 6.03 0.49 10.44
CA VAL A 21 4.94 0.05 11.32
C VAL A 21 4.72 -1.46 11.20
N MET A 22 4.66 -1.99 9.97
CA MET A 22 4.46 -3.43 9.76
C MET A 22 5.63 -4.24 10.32
N ASN A 23 6.87 -3.80 10.13
CA ASN A 23 8.05 -4.47 10.67
C ASN A 23 8.03 -4.51 12.21
N GLN A 24 7.53 -3.46 12.87
CA GLN A 24 7.36 -3.46 14.33
C GLN A 24 6.33 -4.50 14.77
N LEU A 25 5.17 -4.57 14.10
CA LEU A 25 4.13 -5.56 14.42
C LEU A 25 4.61 -7.00 14.18
N LEU A 26 5.28 -7.25 13.05
CA LEU A 26 5.90 -8.54 12.75
C LEU A 26 6.97 -8.90 13.79
N GLY A 27 7.76 -7.92 14.24
CA GLY A 27 8.74 -8.09 15.31
C GLY A 27 8.14 -8.42 16.68
N MET A 28 6.85 -8.12 16.90
CA MET A 28 6.10 -8.52 18.10
C MET A 28 5.52 -9.94 17.99
N GLY A 29 5.79 -10.66 16.91
CA GLY A 29 5.27 -12.01 16.66
C GLY A 29 3.85 -12.03 16.08
N VAL A 30 3.35 -10.89 15.59
CA VAL A 30 2.10 -10.88 14.81
C VAL A 30 2.43 -11.33 13.40
N GLU A 31 1.68 -12.29 12.87
CA GLU A 31 1.84 -12.75 11.49
C GLU A 31 0.73 -12.20 10.62
N PHE A 32 1.08 -11.73 9.42
CA PHE A 32 0.14 -11.25 8.42
C PHE A 32 0.47 -11.91 7.10
N ASP A 33 -0.56 -12.37 6.40
CA ASP A 33 -0.41 -12.75 5.00
C ASP A 33 -0.02 -11.52 4.18
N ASP A 34 0.85 -11.73 3.19
CA ASP A 34 1.36 -10.66 2.33
C ASP A 34 0.22 -9.91 1.60
N GLU A 35 -0.86 -10.64 1.29
CA GLU A 35 -2.08 -10.11 0.67
C GLU A 35 -2.79 -9.09 1.57
N ILE A 36 -2.86 -9.39 2.86
CA ILE A 36 -3.49 -8.50 3.85
C ILE A 36 -2.66 -7.23 4.01
N LEU A 37 -1.33 -7.35 4.00
CA LEU A 37 -0.44 -6.18 4.05
C LEU A 37 -0.62 -5.28 2.81
N GLY A 38 -0.74 -5.86 1.62
CA GLY A 38 -1.02 -5.11 0.39
C GLY A 38 -2.35 -4.36 0.44
N LEU A 39 -3.41 -5.02 0.89
CA LEU A 39 -4.73 -4.39 1.05
C LEU A 39 -4.74 -3.29 2.11
N TRP A 40 -4.00 -3.46 3.21
CA TRP A 40 -3.86 -2.40 4.22
C TRP A 40 -3.15 -1.17 3.68
N LEU A 41 -2.10 -1.33 2.86
CA LEU A 41 -1.48 -0.19 2.20
C LEU A 41 -2.50 0.60 1.38
N PHE A 42 -3.37 -0.07 0.61
CA PHE A 42 -4.45 0.59 -0.13
C PHE A 42 -5.47 1.30 0.75
N ALA A 43 -5.76 0.76 1.93
CA ALA A 43 -6.66 1.39 2.91
C ALA A 43 -6.07 2.68 3.52
N THR A 44 -4.75 2.87 3.44
CA THR A 44 -4.11 4.13 3.84
C THR A 44 -4.25 5.24 2.82
N LEU A 45 -4.53 4.92 1.55
CA LEU A 45 -4.63 5.89 0.46
C LEU A 45 -5.97 6.65 0.50
N PRO A 46 -5.99 7.94 0.11
CA PRO A 46 -7.21 8.72 0.05
C PRO A 46 -8.12 8.26 -1.11
N ASP A 47 -9.38 8.70 -1.09
CA ASP A 47 -10.39 8.28 -2.08
C ASP A 47 -10.06 8.68 -3.51
N SER A 48 -9.26 9.74 -3.70
CA SER A 48 -8.72 10.13 -4.99
C SER A 48 -7.84 9.05 -5.65
N TRP A 49 -7.41 8.02 -4.92
CA TRP A 49 -6.67 6.86 -5.45
C TRP A 49 -7.56 5.66 -5.78
N GLU A 50 -8.90 5.80 -5.69
CA GLU A 50 -9.83 4.70 -5.96
C GLU A 50 -9.68 4.10 -7.36
N THR A 51 -9.58 4.93 -8.40
CA THR A 51 -9.38 4.43 -9.77
C THR A 51 -8.12 3.60 -9.90
N PHE A 52 -7.02 4.02 -9.28
CA PHE A 52 -5.78 3.25 -9.25
C PHE A 52 -5.96 1.90 -8.55
N ARG A 53 -6.60 1.88 -7.37
CA ARG A 53 -6.87 0.64 -6.63
C ARG A 53 -7.64 -0.36 -7.50
N VAL A 54 -8.72 0.10 -8.14
CA VAL A 54 -9.55 -0.75 -9.03
C VAL A 54 -8.75 -1.26 -10.23
N SER A 55 -7.99 -0.39 -10.90
CA SER A 55 -7.16 -0.80 -12.03
C SER A 55 -6.10 -1.82 -11.65
N LEU A 56 -5.39 -1.61 -10.53
CA LEU A 56 -4.33 -2.51 -10.09
C LEU A 56 -4.90 -3.87 -9.67
N ILE A 57 -6.00 -3.90 -8.91
CA ILE A 57 -6.71 -5.13 -8.53
C ILE A 57 -7.16 -5.92 -9.77
N ASN A 58 -7.71 -5.25 -10.78
CA ASN A 58 -8.13 -5.91 -12.02
C ASN A 58 -6.95 -6.42 -12.86
N SER A 59 -5.77 -5.82 -12.73
CA SER A 59 -4.55 -6.24 -13.44
C SER A 59 -3.74 -7.29 -12.69
N ALA A 60 -4.08 -7.56 -11.43
CA ALA A 60 -3.31 -8.43 -10.56
C ALA A 60 -3.34 -9.87 -11.08
N PRO A 61 -2.17 -10.54 -11.20
CA PRO A 61 -2.14 -11.93 -11.62
C PRO A 61 -2.92 -12.78 -10.62
N GLN A 62 -3.91 -13.53 -11.11
CA GLN A 62 -4.80 -14.38 -10.30
C GLN A 62 -5.65 -13.61 -9.27
N GLY A 63 -5.75 -12.28 -9.38
CA GLY A 63 -6.49 -11.43 -8.45
C GLY A 63 -5.80 -11.23 -7.10
N ILE A 64 -4.53 -11.60 -6.97
CA ILE A 64 -3.76 -11.53 -5.72
C ILE A 64 -2.92 -10.25 -5.68
N ILE A 65 -3.11 -9.44 -4.63
CA ILE A 65 -2.32 -8.23 -4.39
C ILE A 65 -1.28 -8.52 -3.31
N THR A 66 -0.06 -8.82 -3.73
CA THR A 66 1.09 -8.88 -2.81
C THR A 66 1.46 -7.49 -2.31
N LEU A 67 2.14 -7.43 -1.16
CA LEU A 67 2.64 -6.15 -0.63
C LEU A 67 3.63 -5.51 -1.61
N ASP A 68 4.47 -6.31 -2.28
CA ASP A 68 5.41 -5.81 -3.28
C ASP A 68 4.71 -5.18 -4.49
N LEU A 69 3.65 -5.82 -5.01
CA LEU A 69 2.83 -5.28 -6.08
C LEU A 69 2.12 -3.99 -5.64
N ALA A 70 1.61 -3.95 -4.42
CA ALA A 70 0.97 -2.77 -3.88
C ALA A 70 1.96 -1.59 -3.76
N LYS A 71 3.16 -1.82 -3.22
CA LYS A 71 4.21 -0.80 -3.08
C LYS A 71 4.66 -0.26 -4.43
N SER A 72 5.05 -1.14 -5.34
CA SER A 72 5.50 -0.75 -6.69
C SER A 72 4.39 -0.02 -7.46
N GLY A 73 3.14 -0.48 -7.35
CA GLY A 73 1.98 0.17 -7.93
C GLY A 73 1.78 1.60 -7.41
N VAL A 74 1.84 1.79 -6.09
CA VAL A 74 1.66 3.11 -5.47
C VAL A 74 2.73 4.10 -5.94
N LEU A 75 4.00 3.68 -5.97
CA LEU A 75 5.11 4.52 -6.42
C LEU A 75 5.00 4.86 -7.92
N ASN A 76 4.58 3.90 -8.75
CA ASN A 76 4.39 4.13 -10.18
C ASN A 76 3.22 5.07 -10.48
N GLU A 77 2.12 4.96 -9.73
CA GLU A 77 0.97 5.85 -9.89
C GLU A 77 1.30 7.29 -9.49
N ASP A 78 2.14 7.49 -8.48
CA ASP A 78 2.61 8.82 -8.08
C ASP A 78 3.39 9.52 -9.20
N VAL A 79 4.23 8.77 -9.93
CA VAL A 79 4.98 9.30 -11.10
C VAL A 79 4.05 9.61 -12.28
N ARG A 80 2.91 8.93 -12.38
CA ARG A 80 1.95 9.07 -13.49
C ARG A 80 0.99 10.24 -13.29
N ARG A 81 0.71 10.62 -12.04
CA ARG A 81 -0.22 11.69 -11.65
C ARG A 81 0.43 13.07 -11.76
#